data_AF-A0A6J3M586-F1
#
_entry.id   AF-A0A6J3M586-F1
#
_cell.length_a   1.000
_cell.length_b   1.000
_cell.length_c   1.000
_cell.angle_alpha   90.00
_cell.angle_beta   90.00
_cell.angle_gamma   90.00
#
_symmetry.space_group_name_H-M   'P 1'
#
loop_
_entity.id
_entity.type
_entity.pdbx_description
1 polymer ?
#
loop_
_entity_poly.entity_id
_entity_poly.type
_entity_poly.pdbx_seq_one_letter_code
_entity_poly.pdbx_strand_id
1 'polypeptide(L)'
;LRLPIFRIFYSFTYTILYLLLLVVLSATPISLIYSAFQVRAWQYVFMIGGTYILTFIFAIIIYSSRIYTNRSTLAAVGKAYVPIEDGEVNKKVRKMIVKELEKSAIVAWESRPRDIDGEVLAAEHDGFWSADGPILNHASQPIGQYVVVYPLNPPWGNIQHDGWSSPSTRQTNKNPHVQFAKVIAEMPHIIEARAVSLAPPADYDSTLQTQRLVVDPLVVNVLRRPRNAALREYLIQLSFLGLIQPLSIGDIFLAQYERARFCGKPIPDHDFDQLMTTFARLLSGMTGLAPEIVHEIRKQS
;
A
#
# COMPACT_ATOMS: atom_id res chain seq x y z
N LEU A 1 13.17 -14.04 8.71
CA LEU A 1 12.37 -15.23 8.34
C LEU A 1 12.04 -16.03 9.61
N ARG A 2 10.81 -15.99 10.13
CA ARG A 2 10.41 -16.81 11.29
C ARG A 2 9.79 -18.12 10.77
N LEU A 3 10.44 -19.24 11.10
CA LEU A 3 10.28 -20.55 10.48
C LEU A 3 8.90 -21.18 10.81
N PRO A 4 7.99 -21.35 9.83
CA PRO A 4 6.70 -22.01 10.03
C PRO A 4 6.81 -23.50 10.39
N ILE A 5 7.98 -24.11 10.13
CA ILE A 5 8.26 -25.55 10.32
C ILE A 5 8.15 -25.93 11.81
N PHE A 6 8.71 -25.13 12.71
CA PHE A 6 8.63 -25.41 14.15
C PHE A 6 7.19 -25.40 14.66
N ARG A 7 6.38 -24.43 14.20
CA ARG A 7 4.96 -24.34 14.61
C ARG A 7 4.16 -25.58 14.15
N ILE A 8 4.42 -26.09 12.95
CA ILE A 8 3.77 -27.29 12.43
C ILE A 8 4.18 -28.51 13.25
N PHE A 9 5.48 -28.66 13.54
CA PHE A 9 5.99 -29.78 14.33
C PHE A 9 5.46 -29.79 15.77
N TYR A 10 5.46 -28.64 16.44
CA TYR A 10 4.89 -28.50 17.80
C TYR A 10 3.38 -28.75 17.82
N SER A 11 2.64 -28.24 16.82
CA SER A 11 1.21 -28.49 16.73
C SER A 11 0.90 -29.97 16.52
N PHE A 12 1.65 -30.64 15.64
CA PHE A 12 1.43 -32.05 15.29
C PHE A 12 1.80 -33.00 16.44
N THR A 13 2.93 -32.75 17.11
CA THR A 13 3.32 -33.53 18.30
C THR A 13 2.33 -33.36 19.44
N TYR A 14 1.85 -32.14 19.68
CA TYR A 14 0.85 -31.88 20.72
C TYR A 14 -0.50 -32.54 20.42
N THR A 15 -0.97 -32.52 19.17
CA THR A 15 -2.24 -33.19 18.80
C THR A 15 -2.13 -34.71 18.90
N ILE A 16 -1.00 -35.31 18.53
CA ILE A 16 -0.77 -36.75 18.70
C ILE A 16 -0.76 -37.12 20.18
N LEU A 17 -0.01 -36.40 21.01
CA LEU A 17 0.05 -36.66 22.45
C LEU A 17 -1.33 -36.50 23.10
N TYR A 18 -2.10 -35.50 22.68
CA TYR A 18 -3.48 -35.31 23.15
C TYR A 18 -4.39 -36.49 22.77
N LEU A 19 -4.33 -36.96 21.52
CA LEU A 19 -5.14 -38.09 21.04
C LEU A 19 -4.76 -39.37 21.79
N LEU A 20 -3.47 -39.64 21.95
CA LEU A 20 -2.96 -40.78 22.72
C LEU A 20 -3.43 -40.71 24.18
N LEU A 21 -3.36 -39.54 24.81
CA LEU A 21 -3.83 -39.34 26.17
C LEU A 21 -5.35 -39.58 26.29
N LEU A 22 -6.15 -39.16 25.30
CA LEU A 22 -7.58 -39.42 25.26
C LEU A 22 -7.87 -40.93 25.16
N VAL A 23 -7.12 -41.65 24.33
CA VAL A 23 -7.23 -43.12 24.19
C VAL A 23 -6.89 -43.82 25.51
N VAL A 24 -5.78 -43.44 26.15
CA VAL A 24 -5.37 -44.03 27.44
C VAL A 24 -6.39 -43.70 28.55
N LEU A 25 -6.89 -42.46 28.59
CA LEU A 25 -7.87 -42.03 29.58
C LEU A 25 -9.20 -42.77 29.43
N SER A 26 -9.64 -43.03 28.19
CA SER A 26 -10.90 -43.74 27.89
C SER A 26 -10.81 -45.26 28.01
N ALA A 27 -9.63 -45.86 27.85
CA ALA A 27 -9.45 -47.30 28.01
C ALA A 27 -9.83 -47.79 29.43
N THR A 28 -9.50 -47.00 30.47
CA THR A 28 -9.79 -47.36 31.87
C THR A 28 -11.28 -47.46 32.19
N PRO A 29 -12.16 -46.46 31.94
CA PRO A 29 -13.60 -46.60 32.18
C PRO A 29 -14.26 -47.64 31.28
N ILE A 30 -13.82 -47.79 30.02
CA ILE A 30 -14.36 -48.79 29.09
C ILE A 30 -14.14 -50.20 29.64
N SER A 31 -12.95 -50.48 30.16
CA SER A 31 -12.63 -51.78 30.76
C SER A 31 -13.48 -52.07 32.00
N LEU A 32 -13.71 -51.07 32.85
CA LEU A 32 -14.55 -51.19 34.04
C LEU A 32 -16.01 -51.47 33.68
N ILE A 33 -16.56 -50.73 32.71
CA ILE A 33 -17.93 -50.93 32.21
C ILE A 33 -18.08 -52.33 31.59
N TYR A 34 -17.09 -52.77 30.80
CA TYR A 34 -17.10 -54.10 30.19
C TYR A 34 -17.10 -55.23 31.23
N SER A 35 -16.25 -55.12 32.25
CA SER A 35 -16.20 -56.09 33.35
C SER A 35 -17.52 -56.14 34.16
N ALA A 36 -18.14 -54.98 34.43
CA ALA A 36 -19.41 -54.90 35.13
C ALA A 36 -20.57 -55.51 34.32
N PHE A 37 -20.52 -55.39 32.99
CA PHE A 37 -21.49 -56.00 32.08
C PHE A 37 -21.39 -57.54 32.09
N GLN A 38 -20.16 -58.09 32.08
CA GLN A 38 -19.92 -59.53 32.09
C GLN A 38 -20.43 -60.21 33.38
N VAL A 39 -20.38 -59.49 34.50
CA VAL A 39 -20.87 -59.96 35.81
C VAL A 39 -22.38 -59.67 36.02
N ARG A 40 -23.07 -59.08 35.02
CA ARG A 40 -24.51 -58.70 35.08
C ARG A 40 -24.89 -57.76 36.24
N ALA A 41 -23.94 -56.97 36.74
CA ALA A 41 -24.16 -56.09 37.87
C ALA A 41 -24.55 -54.67 37.43
N TRP A 42 -25.82 -54.51 37.01
CA TRP A 42 -26.35 -53.27 36.41
C TRP A 42 -26.20 -52.01 37.27
N GLN A 43 -26.24 -52.15 38.60
CA GLN A 43 -26.08 -51.03 39.53
C GLN A 43 -24.73 -50.33 39.39
N TYR A 44 -23.64 -51.10 39.22
CA TYR A 44 -22.30 -50.54 39.05
C TYR A 44 -22.13 -49.83 37.70
N VAL A 45 -22.78 -50.33 36.64
CA VAL A 45 -22.74 -49.69 35.31
C VAL A 45 -23.35 -48.29 35.38
N PHE A 46 -24.50 -48.13 36.03
CA PHE A 46 -25.14 -46.81 36.19
C PHE A 46 -24.33 -45.87 37.07
N MET A 47 -23.78 -46.35 38.19
CA MET A 47 -22.98 -45.54 39.10
C MET A 47 -21.69 -45.04 38.42
N ILE A 48 -20.93 -45.94 37.79
CA ILE A 48 -19.67 -45.63 37.12
C ILE A 48 -19.93 -44.74 35.91
N GLY A 49 -20.88 -45.12 35.05
CA GLY A 49 -21.23 -44.33 33.86
C GLY A 49 -21.69 -42.92 34.21
N GLY A 50 -22.53 -42.77 35.23
CA GLY A 50 -23.02 -41.48 35.71
C GLY A 50 -21.89 -40.56 36.18
N THR A 51 -20.97 -41.06 36.99
CA THR A 51 -19.83 -40.26 37.48
C THR A 51 -18.92 -39.81 36.34
N TYR A 52 -18.60 -40.69 35.38
CA TYR A 52 -17.75 -40.31 34.24
C TYR A 52 -18.42 -39.28 33.32
N ILE A 53 -19.73 -39.43 33.04
CA ILE A 53 -20.49 -38.44 32.25
C ILE A 53 -20.47 -37.08 32.96
N LEU A 54 -20.70 -37.05 34.28
CA LEU A 54 -20.69 -35.81 35.04
C LEU A 54 -19.31 -35.13 35.01
N THR A 55 -18.23 -35.90 35.20
CA THR A 55 -16.86 -35.35 35.09
C THR A 55 -16.54 -34.81 33.70
N PHE A 56 -17.03 -35.46 32.64
CA PHE A 56 -16.87 -35.00 31.27
C PHE A 56 -17.59 -33.67 31.02
N ILE A 57 -18.81 -33.50 31.55
CA ILE A 57 -19.55 -32.23 31.48
C ILE A 57 -18.78 -31.12 32.19
N PHE A 58 -18.28 -31.36 33.41
CA PHE A 58 -17.46 -30.38 34.13
C PHE A 58 -16.18 -30.01 33.38
N ALA A 59 -15.50 -30.98 32.76
CA ALA A 59 -14.32 -30.73 31.95
C ALA A 59 -14.62 -29.80 30.76
N ILE A 60 -15.75 -30.02 30.05
CA ILE A 60 -16.20 -29.15 28.96
C ILE A 60 -16.47 -27.73 29.46
N ILE A 61 -17.17 -27.56 30.58
CA ILE A 61 -17.50 -26.25 31.14
C ILE A 61 -16.21 -25.47 31.50
N ILE A 62 -15.28 -26.12 32.20
CA ILE A 62 -14.01 -25.49 32.59
C ILE A 62 -13.18 -25.12 31.36
N TYR A 63 -13.08 -26.03 30.38
CA TYR A 63 -12.37 -25.75 29.13
C TYR A 63 -12.99 -24.59 28.35
N SER A 64 -14.32 -24.55 28.27
CA SER A 64 -15.08 -23.48 27.59
C SER A 64 -14.92 -22.13 28.29
N SER A 65 -14.93 -22.10 29.63
CA SER A 65 -14.64 -20.89 30.40
C SER A 65 -13.22 -20.38 30.12
N ARG A 66 -12.22 -21.28 30.15
CA ARG A 66 -10.83 -20.92 29.94
C ARG A 66 -10.56 -20.38 28.53
N ILE A 67 -11.12 -21.00 27.50
CA ILE A 67 -10.93 -20.52 26.12
C ILE A 67 -11.59 -19.15 25.92
N TYR A 68 -12.75 -18.91 26.53
CA TYR A 68 -13.45 -17.63 26.42
C TYR A 68 -12.71 -16.50 27.14
N THR A 69 -12.26 -16.72 28.38
CA THR A 69 -11.48 -15.74 29.15
C THR A 69 -10.14 -15.44 28.48
N ASN A 70 -9.39 -16.45 28.02
CA ASN A 70 -8.11 -16.21 27.37
C ASN A 70 -8.28 -15.43 26.06
N ARG A 71 -9.35 -15.70 25.31
CA ARG A 71 -9.67 -14.94 24.09
C ARG A 71 -10.02 -13.49 24.41
N SER A 72 -10.79 -13.22 25.47
CA SER A 72 -11.15 -11.84 25.84
C SER A 72 -9.95 -11.05 26.36
N THR A 73 -9.06 -11.68 27.15
CA THR A 73 -7.83 -11.02 27.64
C THR A 73 -6.87 -10.73 26.50
N LEU A 74 -6.66 -11.66 25.56
CA LEU A 74 -5.80 -11.44 24.39
C LEU A 74 -6.38 -10.40 23.42
N ALA A 75 -7.71 -10.32 23.30
CA ALA A 75 -8.37 -9.28 22.51
C ALA A 75 -8.26 -7.88 23.14
N ALA A 76 -8.03 -7.79 24.44
CA ALA A 76 -7.78 -6.54 25.15
C ALA A 76 -6.31 -6.09 25.08
N VAL A 77 -5.36 -7.02 24.95
CA VAL A 77 -3.93 -6.70 24.78
C VAL A 77 -3.73 -5.97 23.45
N GLY A 78 -3.40 -4.68 23.53
CA GLY A 78 -3.15 -3.81 22.38
C GLY A 78 -4.11 -2.63 22.26
N LYS A 79 -5.22 -2.63 23.00
CA LYS A 79 -6.05 -1.42 23.16
C LYS A 79 -5.49 -0.64 24.35
N ALA A 80 -4.79 0.46 24.08
CA ALA A 80 -4.44 1.41 25.14
C ALA A 80 -5.77 1.93 25.73
N TYR A 81 -6.11 1.46 26.93
CA TYR A 81 -7.30 1.94 27.62
C TYR A 81 -7.06 3.40 28.01
N VAL A 82 -7.80 4.30 27.36
CA VAL A 82 -7.83 5.72 27.71
C VAL A 82 -9.19 5.97 28.34
N PRO A 83 -9.26 6.43 29.60
CA PRO A 83 -10.54 6.68 30.25
C PRO A 83 -11.23 7.89 29.61
N ILE A 84 -12.20 7.62 28.74
CA ILE A 84 -12.94 8.63 27.96
C ILE A 84 -14.42 8.61 28.36
N GLU A 85 -14.92 7.52 28.95
CA GLU A 85 -16.33 7.33 29.26
C GLU A 85 -16.76 8.12 30.50
N ASP A 86 -18.04 8.49 30.53
CA ASP A 86 -18.61 9.26 31.63
C ASP A 86 -18.70 8.41 32.90
N GLY A 87 -18.02 8.83 33.96
CA GLY A 87 -18.00 8.14 35.26
C GLY A 87 -16.69 7.40 35.58
N GLU A 88 -15.80 7.21 34.60
CA GLU A 88 -14.50 6.55 34.83
C GLU A 88 -13.50 7.44 35.58
N VAL A 89 -13.58 8.75 35.37
CA VAL A 89 -12.73 9.76 36.02
C VAL A 89 -13.54 10.98 36.43
N ASN A 90 -13.02 11.75 37.40
CA ASN A 90 -13.63 13.01 37.84
C ASN A 90 -13.86 13.94 36.64
N LYS A 91 -15.04 14.59 36.57
CA LYS A 91 -15.42 15.55 35.51
C LYS A 91 -14.32 16.57 35.18
N LYS A 92 -13.58 17.05 36.18
CA LYS A 92 -12.47 18.00 35.99
C LYS A 92 -11.29 17.37 35.24
N VAL A 93 -10.92 16.15 35.61
CA VAL A 93 -9.86 15.37 34.95
C VAL A 93 -10.28 15.00 33.54
N ARG A 94 -11.53 14.56 33.34
CA ARG A 94 -12.08 14.31 32.00
C ARG A 94 -11.99 15.54 31.11
N LYS A 95 -12.42 16.70 31.60
CA LYS A 95 -12.35 17.96 30.86
C LYS A 95 -10.92 18.32 30.48
N MET A 96 -9.94 18.06 31.36
CA MET A 96 -8.52 18.25 31.06
C MET A 96 -8.05 17.31 29.96
N ILE A 97 -8.36 16.00 30.05
CA ILE A 97 -7.98 15.01 29.04
C ILE A 97 -8.56 15.36 27.67
N VAL A 98 -9.86 15.66 27.61
CA VAL A 98 -10.54 16.03 26.35
C VAL A 98 -9.89 17.26 25.72
N LYS A 99 -9.58 18.29 26.53
CA LYS A 99 -8.91 19.50 26.05
C LYS A 99 -7.51 19.21 25.48
N GLU A 100 -6.71 18.38 26.14
CA GLU A 100 -5.37 18.03 25.63
C GLU A 100 -5.42 17.13 24.39
N LEU A 101 -6.41 16.24 24.30
CA LEU A 101 -6.64 15.43 23.10
C LEU A 101 -7.07 16.30 21.92
N GLU A 102 -7.96 17.26 22.14
CA GLU A 102 -8.38 18.24 21.13
C GLU A 102 -7.19 19.05 20.63
N LYS A 103 -6.37 19.59 21.54
CA LYS A 103 -5.12 20.27 21.21
C LYS A 103 -4.18 19.40 20.39
N SER A 104 -3.99 18.15 20.81
CA SER A 104 -3.12 17.20 20.10
C SER A 104 -3.66 16.87 18.70
N ALA A 105 -4.98 16.75 18.55
CA ALA A 105 -5.63 16.51 17.27
C ALA A 105 -5.44 17.70 16.31
N ILE A 106 -5.57 18.93 16.81
CA ILE A 106 -5.34 20.14 16.02
C ILE A 106 -3.88 20.22 15.58
N VAL A 107 -2.91 20.05 16.49
CA VAL A 107 -1.48 20.05 16.14
C VAL A 107 -1.14 18.95 15.13
N ALA A 108 -1.71 17.75 15.29
CA ALA A 108 -1.52 16.65 14.36
C ALA A 108 -2.16 16.91 12.98
N TRP A 109 -3.19 17.75 12.91
CA TRP A 109 -3.81 18.16 11.66
C TRP A 109 -3.05 19.31 10.98
N GLU A 110 -2.62 20.32 11.75
CA GLU A 110 -1.81 21.46 11.27
C GLU A 110 -0.41 21.01 10.78
N SER A 111 0.18 19.99 11.41
CA SER A 111 1.51 19.47 11.04
C SER A 111 1.52 18.58 9.79
N ARG A 112 0.37 18.23 9.22
CA ARG A 112 0.33 17.41 8.01
C ARG A 112 0.75 18.23 6.79
N PRO A 113 1.60 17.66 5.90
CA PRO A 113 1.91 18.32 4.65
C PRO A 113 0.64 18.42 3.80
N ARG A 114 0.17 19.64 3.56
CA ARG A 114 -0.98 19.95 2.70
C ARG A 114 -0.74 21.25 1.94
N ASP A 115 -1.56 21.48 0.93
CA ASP A 115 -1.57 22.77 0.26
C ASP A 115 -2.27 23.81 1.14
N ILE A 116 -1.54 24.84 1.53
CA ILE A 116 -2.02 25.90 2.44
C ILE A 116 -2.34 27.20 1.70
N ASP A 117 -2.03 27.31 0.40
CA ASP A 117 -2.14 28.59 -0.32
C ASP A 117 -3.58 29.11 -0.32
N GLY A 118 -4.57 28.23 -0.49
CA GLY A 118 -5.99 28.62 -0.41
C GLY A 118 -6.42 29.10 0.98
N GLU A 119 -5.91 28.45 2.04
CA GLU A 119 -6.19 28.84 3.43
C GLU A 119 -5.53 30.19 3.78
N VAL A 120 -4.34 30.46 3.24
CA VAL A 120 -3.64 31.74 3.39
C VAL A 120 -4.40 32.86 2.70
N LEU A 121 -4.81 32.67 1.44
CA LEU A 121 -5.56 33.67 0.68
C LEU A 121 -6.90 34.02 1.36
N ALA A 122 -7.62 33.00 1.85
CA ALA A 122 -8.86 33.22 2.61
C ALA A 122 -8.59 34.02 3.89
N ALA A 123 -7.52 33.69 4.61
CA ALA A 123 -7.20 34.36 5.86
C ALA A 123 -6.64 35.77 5.68
N GLU A 124 -5.97 36.06 4.57
CA GLU A 124 -5.60 37.42 4.17
C GLU A 124 -6.83 38.26 3.82
N HIS A 125 -7.80 37.68 3.08
CA HIS A 125 -9.06 38.35 2.77
C HIS A 125 -9.84 38.73 4.02
N ASP A 126 -9.87 37.84 5.00
CA ASP A 126 -10.54 38.04 6.29
C ASP A 126 -9.74 38.95 7.26
N GLY A 127 -8.55 39.42 6.86
CA GLY A 127 -7.72 40.32 7.66
C GLY A 127 -7.00 39.66 8.84
N PHE A 128 -6.93 38.32 8.89
CA PHE A 128 -6.24 37.59 9.96
C PHE A 128 -4.71 37.72 9.90
N TRP A 129 -4.14 38.06 8.74
CA TRP A 129 -2.71 38.21 8.51
C TRP A 129 -2.39 39.60 7.95
N SER A 130 -2.30 40.61 8.82
CA SER A 130 -1.76 41.95 8.45
C SER A 130 -0.34 42.10 8.99
N ALA A 131 0.59 42.53 8.16
CA ALA A 131 2.00 42.74 8.53
C ALA A 131 2.20 43.71 9.71
N ASP A 132 1.26 44.62 9.93
CA ASP A 132 1.28 45.64 10.99
C ASP A 132 0.06 45.56 11.95
N GLY A 133 -0.71 44.46 11.90
CA GLY A 133 -1.94 44.32 12.69
C GLY A 133 -1.71 43.68 14.07
N PRO A 134 -2.49 44.05 15.11
CA PRO A 134 -2.46 43.34 16.38
C PRO A 134 -2.85 41.88 16.15
N ILE A 135 -2.15 40.96 16.82
CA ILE A 135 -2.44 39.52 16.81
C ILE A 135 -3.91 39.35 17.25
N LEU A 136 -4.81 39.13 16.30
CA LEU A 136 -6.20 38.81 16.58
C LEU A 136 -6.26 37.46 17.32
N ASN A 137 -7.30 37.28 18.13
CA ASN A 137 -7.49 36.10 18.98
C ASN A 137 -7.13 34.79 18.25
N HIS A 138 -6.11 34.08 18.75
CA HIS A 138 -5.61 32.80 18.20
C HIS A 138 -6.72 31.77 17.91
N ALA A 139 -7.86 31.86 18.61
CA ALA A 139 -8.98 30.93 18.47
C ALA A 139 -9.69 31.00 17.10
N SER A 140 -9.51 32.05 16.30
CA SER A 140 -10.16 32.19 14.98
C SER A 140 -9.20 32.08 13.80
N GLN A 141 -7.92 31.78 14.02
CA GLN A 141 -6.96 31.60 12.93
C GLN A 141 -7.14 30.19 12.30
N PRO A 142 -7.29 30.07 10.98
CA PRO A 142 -7.41 28.77 10.31
C PRO A 142 -6.08 27.99 10.28
N ILE A 143 -4.94 28.67 10.46
CA ILE A 143 -3.59 28.11 10.43
C ILE A 143 -2.79 28.62 11.64
N GLY A 144 -2.10 27.73 12.34
CA GLY A 144 -1.14 28.12 13.38
C GLY A 144 -1.81 28.53 14.68
N GLN A 145 -2.93 27.89 15.04
CA GLN A 145 -3.73 28.19 16.24
C GLN A 145 -2.90 28.07 17.52
N TYR A 146 -1.96 27.12 17.57
CA TYR A 146 -1.08 26.89 18.72
C TYR A 146 0.37 27.36 18.50
N VAL A 147 0.83 27.39 17.25
CA VAL A 147 2.17 27.88 16.87
C VAL A 147 1.97 28.87 15.73
N VAL A 148 2.13 30.16 16.03
CA VAL A 148 2.01 31.22 15.03
C VAL A 148 3.18 31.11 14.08
N VAL A 149 2.90 30.68 12.86
CA VAL A 149 3.88 30.56 11.78
C VAL A 149 3.30 31.31 10.60
N TYR A 150 4.04 32.30 10.10
CA TYR A 150 3.67 32.97 8.87
C TYR A 150 3.84 32.01 7.68
N PRO A 151 2.75 31.60 7.01
CA PRO A 151 2.82 30.58 5.97
C PRO A 151 3.62 31.00 4.73
N LEU A 152 3.68 32.31 4.47
CA LEU A 152 4.43 32.87 3.36
C LEU A 152 5.94 32.86 3.62
N ASN A 153 6.35 33.13 4.86
CA ASN A 153 7.75 33.24 5.28
C ASN A 153 7.99 32.42 6.55
N PRO A 154 7.96 31.07 6.45
CA PRO A 154 8.27 30.23 7.60
C PRO A 154 9.74 30.42 8.02
N PRO A 155 10.06 30.37 9.34
CA PRO A 155 11.42 30.61 9.83
C PRO A 155 12.43 29.55 9.37
N TRP A 156 11.95 28.37 8.95
CA TRP A 156 12.75 27.29 8.39
C TRP A 156 12.90 27.34 6.86
N GLY A 157 12.29 28.31 6.19
CA GLY A 157 12.37 28.46 4.73
C GLY A 157 11.66 27.35 3.94
N ASN A 158 12.10 27.13 2.69
CA ASN A 158 11.53 26.11 1.83
C ASN A 158 12.10 24.72 2.16
N ILE A 159 11.22 23.78 2.52
CA ILE A 159 11.61 22.39 2.81
C ILE A 159 11.30 21.54 1.58
N GLN A 160 12.33 20.88 1.04
CA GLN A 160 12.21 19.91 -0.05
C GLN A 160 12.72 18.55 0.42
N HIS A 161 12.11 17.48 -0.09
CA HIS A 161 12.50 16.11 0.22
C HIS A 161 12.80 15.36 -1.07
N ASP A 162 13.97 14.74 -1.13
CA ASP A 162 14.32 13.87 -2.26
C ASP A 162 13.29 12.73 -2.38
N GLY A 163 12.80 12.49 -3.60
CA GLY A 163 11.82 11.47 -3.93
C GLY A 163 10.35 11.91 -3.86
N TRP A 164 10.05 13.11 -3.39
CA TRP A 164 8.68 13.60 -3.24
C TRP A 164 8.56 15.10 -3.43
N SER A 165 7.65 15.53 -4.30
CA SER A 165 7.33 16.94 -4.46
C SER A 165 6.31 17.42 -3.42
N SER A 166 6.51 18.66 -2.97
CA SER A 166 5.61 19.34 -2.03
C SER A 166 4.14 19.30 -2.49
N PRO A 167 3.14 19.30 -1.59
CA PRO A 167 1.74 19.38 -1.97
C PRO A 167 1.33 20.80 -2.38
N SER A 168 2.17 21.80 -2.11
CA SER A 168 1.87 23.21 -2.36
C SER A 168 1.66 23.49 -3.84
N THR A 169 0.61 24.23 -4.18
CA THR A 169 0.30 24.62 -5.58
C THR A 169 0.97 25.95 -5.98
N ARG A 170 1.87 26.49 -5.14
CA ARG A 170 2.66 27.69 -5.44
C ARG A 170 3.31 27.63 -6.81
N GLN A 171 3.48 28.81 -7.41
CA GLN A 171 4.05 28.99 -8.74
C GLN A 171 5.42 28.31 -8.96
N THR A 172 6.19 28.11 -7.89
CA THR A 172 7.48 27.39 -7.92
C THR A 172 7.34 25.89 -8.11
N ASN A 173 6.21 25.28 -7.72
CA ASN A 173 5.98 23.85 -7.79
C ASN A 173 5.07 23.48 -8.96
N LYS A 174 5.66 22.91 -10.02
CA LYS A 174 4.92 22.51 -11.23
C LYS A 174 4.05 21.28 -11.03
N ASN A 175 4.48 20.37 -10.15
CA ASN A 175 3.92 19.02 -10.02
C ASN A 175 3.60 18.75 -8.53
N PRO A 176 2.43 19.15 -8.01
CA PRO A 176 2.12 18.99 -6.59
C PRO A 176 1.91 17.53 -6.20
N HIS A 177 2.41 17.15 -5.01
CA HIS A 177 2.15 15.87 -4.35
C HIS A 177 2.51 14.62 -5.20
N VAL A 178 3.62 14.68 -5.93
CA VAL A 178 4.08 13.59 -6.79
C VAL A 178 5.18 12.80 -6.09
N GLN A 179 5.00 11.48 -6.03
CA GLN A 179 6.05 10.56 -5.60
C GLN A 179 6.88 10.14 -6.81
N PHE A 180 8.14 10.56 -6.87
CA PHE A 180 8.99 10.37 -8.05
C PHE A 180 9.21 8.89 -8.36
N ALA A 181 9.39 8.05 -7.35
CA ALA A 181 9.56 6.61 -7.52
C ALA A 181 8.38 5.95 -8.25
N LYS A 182 7.15 6.41 -8.00
CA LYS A 182 5.95 5.92 -8.69
C LYS A 182 5.97 6.32 -10.15
N VAL A 183 6.28 7.58 -10.46
CA VAL A 183 6.38 8.06 -11.85
C VAL A 183 7.47 7.30 -12.62
N ILE A 184 8.65 7.14 -12.03
CA ILE A 184 9.77 6.40 -12.63
C ILE A 184 9.38 4.94 -12.88
N ALA A 185 8.62 4.30 -11.99
CA ALA A 185 8.15 2.94 -12.20
C ALA A 185 7.23 2.81 -13.42
N GLU A 186 6.43 3.83 -13.73
CA GLU A 186 5.47 3.87 -14.85
C GLU A 186 6.10 4.25 -16.20
N MET A 187 7.25 4.93 -16.22
CA MET A 187 7.90 5.38 -17.47
C MET A 187 8.05 4.29 -18.55
N PRO A 188 8.49 3.05 -18.23
CA PRO A 188 8.60 1.98 -19.23
C PRO A 188 7.26 1.64 -19.89
N HIS A 189 6.17 1.67 -19.12
CA HIS A 189 4.83 1.36 -19.62
C HIS A 189 4.33 2.46 -20.57
N ILE A 190 4.68 3.72 -20.29
CA ILE A 190 4.33 4.85 -21.16
C ILE A 190 5.11 4.79 -22.49
N ILE A 191 6.39 4.41 -22.47
CA ILE A 191 7.18 4.23 -23.71
C ILE A 191 6.59 3.09 -24.55
N GLU A 192 6.20 1.99 -23.91
CA GLU A 192 5.53 0.88 -24.59
C GLU A 192 4.19 1.30 -25.20
N ALA A 193 3.35 1.98 -24.42
CA ALA A 193 2.08 2.51 -24.91
C ALA A 193 2.28 3.45 -26.11
N ARG A 194 3.32 4.30 -26.07
CA ARG A 194 3.68 5.19 -27.17
C ARG A 194 4.14 4.41 -28.40
N ALA A 195 5.01 3.42 -28.25
CA ALA A 195 5.45 2.58 -29.37
C ALA A 195 4.27 1.87 -30.04
N VAL A 196 3.39 1.25 -29.24
CA VAL A 196 2.19 0.56 -29.76
C VAL A 196 1.23 1.53 -30.45
N SER A 197 1.11 2.78 -29.99
CA SER A 197 0.28 3.80 -30.63
C SER A 197 0.77 4.23 -32.02
N LEU A 198 2.05 3.98 -32.34
CA LEU A 198 2.67 4.31 -33.63
C LEU A 198 2.57 3.15 -34.64
N ALA A 199 1.93 2.05 -34.27
CA ALA A 199 1.68 0.94 -35.17
C ALA A 199 0.78 1.39 -36.35
N PRO A 200 1.15 1.06 -37.60
CA PRO A 200 0.32 1.36 -38.75
C PRO A 200 -1.02 0.61 -38.66
N PRO A 201 -2.11 1.18 -39.23
CA PRO A 201 -3.37 0.46 -39.37
C PRO A 201 -3.17 -0.78 -40.27
N ALA A 202 -3.93 -1.84 -39.99
CA ALA A 202 -3.97 -3.00 -40.87
C ALA A 202 -4.52 -2.62 -42.25
N ASP A 203 -4.04 -3.28 -43.30
CA ASP A 203 -4.56 -3.07 -44.65
C ASP A 203 -6.05 -3.42 -44.68
N TYR A 204 -6.83 -2.60 -45.36
CA TYR A 204 -8.29 -2.69 -45.42
C TYR A 204 -8.71 -3.97 -46.14
N ASP A 205 -9.28 -4.94 -45.41
CA ASP A 205 -9.94 -6.07 -46.02
C ASP A 205 -11.38 -5.66 -46.38
N SER A 206 -11.65 -5.50 -47.68
CA SER A 206 -12.88 -4.93 -48.25
C SER A 206 -14.18 -5.69 -47.94
N THR A 207 -14.11 -6.74 -47.12
CA THR A 207 -15.17 -7.72 -46.89
C THR A 207 -16.00 -7.44 -45.63
N LEU A 208 -15.55 -6.57 -44.72
CA LEU A 208 -16.25 -6.25 -43.47
C LEU A 208 -16.56 -4.75 -43.38
N GLN A 209 -17.83 -4.38 -43.58
CA GLN A 209 -18.40 -3.02 -43.47
C GLN A 209 -18.36 -2.42 -42.04
N THR A 210 -17.38 -2.78 -41.21
CA THR A 210 -17.21 -2.18 -39.89
C THR A 210 -15.99 -1.28 -39.92
N GLN A 211 -16.23 0.03 -39.96
CA GLN A 211 -15.24 1.10 -39.93
C GLN A 211 -14.54 1.16 -38.56
N ARG A 212 -13.72 0.15 -38.26
CA ARG A 212 -12.78 0.16 -37.14
C ARG A 212 -11.38 0.13 -37.75
N LEU A 213 -10.59 1.15 -37.45
CA LEU A 213 -9.14 1.15 -37.65
C LEU A 213 -8.56 0.02 -36.79
N VAL A 214 -8.54 -1.21 -37.33
CA VAL A 214 -7.93 -2.35 -36.68
C VAL A 214 -6.43 -2.19 -36.86
N VAL A 215 -5.70 -2.06 -35.75
CA VAL A 215 -4.24 -2.01 -35.75
C VAL A 215 -3.70 -3.40 -36.08
N ASP A 216 -2.66 -3.49 -36.91
CA ASP A 216 -2.06 -4.76 -37.31
C ASP A 216 -1.52 -5.53 -36.07
N PRO A 217 -2.12 -6.69 -35.70
CA PRO A 217 -1.76 -7.39 -34.47
C PRO A 217 -0.34 -7.96 -34.52
N LEU A 218 0.21 -8.24 -35.71
CA LEU A 218 1.57 -8.74 -35.87
C LEU A 218 2.59 -7.65 -35.53
N VAL A 219 2.38 -6.45 -36.05
CA VAL A 219 3.25 -5.30 -35.77
C VAL A 219 3.15 -4.89 -34.30
N VAL A 220 1.95 -4.93 -33.71
CA VAL A 220 1.77 -4.65 -32.27
C VAL A 220 2.54 -5.64 -31.39
N ASN A 221 2.58 -6.93 -31.75
CA ASN A 221 3.33 -7.92 -30.99
C ASN A 221 4.84 -7.67 -31.04
N VAL A 222 5.37 -7.17 -32.16
CA VAL A 222 6.79 -6.80 -32.27
C VAL A 222 7.11 -5.55 -31.46
N LEU A 223 6.19 -4.57 -31.41
CA LEU A 223 6.38 -3.31 -30.68
C LEU A 223 6.17 -3.44 -29.17
N ARG A 224 5.50 -4.48 -28.70
CA ARG A 224 5.32 -4.74 -27.27
C ARG A 224 6.63 -5.15 -26.61
N ARG A 225 6.80 -4.76 -25.34
CA ARG A 225 7.99 -5.18 -24.59
C ARG A 225 7.88 -6.67 -24.24
N PRO A 226 8.88 -7.51 -24.57
CA PRO A 226 8.91 -8.89 -24.09
C PRO A 226 8.88 -8.94 -22.56
N ARG A 227 8.17 -9.92 -21.98
CA ARG A 227 7.97 -10.02 -20.51
C ARG A 227 9.28 -10.08 -19.71
N ASN A 228 10.32 -10.66 -20.31
CA ASN A 228 11.62 -10.85 -19.68
C ASN A 228 12.66 -9.80 -20.07
N ALA A 229 12.30 -8.87 -20.97
CA ALA A 229 13.24 -7.87 -21.46
C ALA A 229 13.38 -6.69 -20.50
N ALA A 230 14.63 -6.29 -20.27
CA ALA A 230 14.94 -5.05 -19.55
C ALA A 230 14.57 -3.81 -20.41
N LEU A 231 14.40 -2.65 -19.78
CA LEU A 231 14.13 -1.41 -20.51
C LEU A 231 15.25 -1.08 -21.51
N ARG A 232 16.50 -1.38 -21.15
CA ARG A 232 17.68 -1.22 -22.01
C ARG A 232 17.53 -2.00 -23.31
N GLU A 233 17.24 -3.30 -23.22
CA GLU A 233 17.05 -4.17 -24.39
C GLU A 233 15.89 -3.69 -25.25
N TYR A 234 14.81 -3.24 -24.60
CA TYR A 234 13.65 -2.70 -25.28
C TYR A 234 13.96 -1.40 -26.05
N LEU A 235 14.70 -0.46 -25.47
CA LEU A 235 15.12 0.75 -26.17
C LEU A 235 16.06 0.45 -27.34
N ILE A 236 16.94 -0.54 -27.18
CA ILE A 236 17.79 -1.02 -28.28
C ILE A 236 16.91 -1.55 -29.43
N GLN A 237 15.92 -2.39 -29.14
CA GLN A 237 14.97 -2.88 -30.15
C GLN A 237 14.23 -1.74 -30.87
N LEU A 238 13.72 -0.75 -30.12
CA LEU A 238 13.06 0.41 -30.70
C LEU A 238 14.00 1.27 -31.56
N SER A 239 15.29 1.34 -31.19
CA SER A 239 16.31 2.02 -31.98
C SER A 239 16.61 1.28 -33.30
N PHE A 240 16.69 -0.05 -33.29
CA PHE A 240 16.87 -0.86 -34.49
C PHE A 240 15.69 -0.74 -35.46
N LEU A 241 14.48 -0.62 -34.93
CA LEU A 241 13.26 -0.37 -35.70
C LEU A 241 13.15 1.09 -36.20
N GLY A 242 14.10 1.96 -35.85
CA GLY A 242 14.15 3.35 -36.30
C GLY A 242 13.12 4.28 -35.64
N LEU A 243 12.43 3.84 -34.58
CA LEU A 243 11.40 4.64 -33.92
C LEU A 243 11.97 5.80 -33.11
N ILE A 244 13.22 5.71 -32.63
CA ILE A 244 13.81 6.72 -31.74
C ILE A 244 14.73 7.65 -32.51
N GLN A 245 14.40 8.95 -32.59
CA GLN A 245 15.26 9.98 -33.17
C GLN A 245 15.43 11.18 -32.20
N PRO A 246 16.65 11.67 -31.95
CA PRO A 246 17.97 11.09 -32.28
C PRO A 246 18.34 9.94 -31.34
N LEU A 247 19.14 8.96 -31.80
CA LEU A 247 19.54 7.79 -30.98
C LEU A 247 20.19 8.17 -29.64
N SER A 248 20.93 9.28 -29.60
CA SER A 248 21.60 9.76 -28.39
C SER A 248 20.65 10.05 -27.22
N ILE A 249 19.38 10.36 -27.48
CA ILE A 249 18.41 10.66 -26.42
C ILE A 249 18.05 9.41 -25.61
N GLY A 250 18.04 8.24 -26.26
CA GLY A 250 17.76 6.96 -25.62
C GLY A 250 18.80 6.61 -24.57
N ASP A 251 20.08 6.81 -24.89
CA ASP A 251 21.19 6.53 -23.98
C ASP A 251 21.20 7.48 -22.77
N ILE A 252 20.95 8.77 -23.00
CA ILE A 252 20.88 9.78 -21.93
C ILE A 252 19.72 9.46 -20.98
N PHE A 253 18.54 9.17 -21.53
CA PHE A 253 17.37 8.79 -20.75
C PHE A 253 17.65 7.52 -19.94
N LEU A 254 18.22 6.49 -20.56
CA LEU A 254 18.49 5.22 -19.92
C LEU A 254 19.45 5.38 -18.74
N ALA A 255 20.53 6.17 -18.90
CA ALA A 255 21.47 6.44 -17.82
C ALA A 255 20.80 7.16 -16.63
N GLN A 256 19.97 8.16 -16.89
CA GLN A 256 19.21 8.88 -15.86
C GLN A 256 18.19 7.96 -15.17
N TYR A 257 17.47 7.15 -15.95
CA TYR A 257 16.48 6.19 -15.47
C TYR A 257 17.10 5.11 -14.58
N GLU A 258 18.19 4.48 -15.04
CA GLU A 258 18.88 3.42 -14.30
C GLU A 258 19.45 3.97 -12.99
N ARG A 259 20.03 5.18 -13.03
CA ARG A 259 20.46 5.87 -11.81
C ARG A 259 19.29 6.09 -10.87
N ALA A 260 18.18 6.67 -11.34
CA ALA A 260 17.02 6.97 -10.51
C ALA A 260 16.38 5.71 -9.89
N ARG A 261 16.37 4.58 -10.61
CA ARG A 261 15.73 3.33 -10.17
C ARG A 261 16.64 2.44 -9.31
N PHE A 262 17.93 2.37 -9.62
CA PHE A 262 18.84 1.39 -9.03
C PHE A 262 19.86 1.98 -8.04
N CYS A 263 19.99 3.30 -7.91
CA CYS A 263 20.97 3.88 -6.98
C CYS A 263 20.62 3.70 -5.49
N GLY A 264 19.38 3.31 -5.17
CA GLY A 264 18.91 3.12 -3.79
C GLY A 264 18.74 4.43 -2.99
N LYS A 265 18.97 5.59 -3.60
CA LYS A 265 18.76 6.91 -3.01
C LYS A 265 17.55 7.58 -3.66
N PRO A 266 16.72 8.33 -2.90
CA PRO A 266 15.67 9.15 -3.49
C PRO A 266 16.28 10.21 -4.43
N ILE A 267 15.58 10.54 -5.51
CA ILE A 267 16.03 11.50 -6.52
C ILE A 267 15.65 12.94 -6.12
N PRO A 268 16.55 13.94 -6.22
CA PRO A 268 16.20 15.33 -5.94
C PRO A 268 15.33 15.94 -7.05
N ASP A 269 14.59 17.00 -6.72
CA ASP A 269 13.64 17.65 -7.64
C ASP A 269 14.27 18.03 -8.99
N HIS A 270 15.47 18.62 -8.99
CA HIS A 270 16.13 19.07 -10.23
C HIS A 270 16.53 17.91 -11.16
N ASP A 271 17.04 16.80 -10.61
CA ASP A 271 17.39 15.61 -11.37
C ASP A 271 16.12 14.95 -11.94
N PHE A 272 15.02 14.98 -11.17
CA PHE A 272 13.73 14.49 -11.63
C PHE A 272 13.18 15.35 -12.79
N ASP A 273 13.24 16.67 -12.69
CA ASP A 273 12.85 17.58 -13.77
C ASP A 273 13.68 17.38 -15.04
N GLN A 274 14.99 17.15 -14.89
CA GLN A 274 15.87 16.83 -16.01
C GLN A 274 15.51 15.47 -16.65
N LEU A 275 15.23 14.45 -15.83
CA LEU A 275 14.77 13.15 -16.29
C LEU A 275 13.43 13.28 -17.06
N MET A 276 12.46 14.01 -16.52
CA MET A 276 11.17 14.26 -17.15
C MET A 276 11.30 15.03 -18.46
N THR A 277 12.20 16.00 -18.53
CA THR A 277 12.48 16.75 -19.76
C THR A 277 13.08 15.85 -20.84
N THR A 278 14.03 14.99 -20.46
CA THR A 278 14.65 14.02 -21.37
C THR A 278 13.64 12.97 -21.84
N PHE A 279 12.79 12.50 -20.93
CA PHE A 279 11.70 11.57 -21.21
C PHE A 279 10.67 12.15 -22.18
N ALA A 280 10.23 13.41 -21.97
CA ALA A 280 9.33 14.09 -22.88
C ALA A 280 9.97 14.23 -24.28
N ARG A 281 11.26 14.56 -24.33
CA ARG A 281 12.02 14.62 -25.59
C ARG A 281 12.08 13.27 -26.28
N LEU A 282 12.35 12.18 -25.54
CA LEU A 282 12.33 10.81 -26.04
C LEU A 282 10.97 10.48 -26.68
N LEU A 283 9.85 10.72 -25.98
CA LEU A 283 8.51 10.45 -26.50
C LEU A 283 8.15 11.30 -27.72
N SER A 284 8.59 12.56 -27.76
CA SER A 284 8.39 13.45 -28.91
C SER A 284 9.23 13.05 -30.13
N GLY A 285 10.40 12.47 -29.88
CA GLY A 285 11.29 11.94 -30.91
C GLY A 285 10.88 10.56 -31.43
N MET A 286 9.82 9.96 -30.86
CA MET A 286 9.28 8.69 -31.35
C MET A 286 8.44 8.90 -32.60
N THR A 287 8.93 8.43 -33.74
CA THR A 287 8.30 8.51 -35.06
C THR A 287 7.76 7.16 -35.51
N GLY A 288 6.84 7.17 -36.50
CA GLY A 288 6.25 5.95 -37.04
C GLY A 288 7.28 5.04 -37.74
N LEU A 289 6.94 3.76 -37.87
CA LEU A 289 7.81 2.79 -38.55
C LEU A 289 7.95 3.10 -40.04
N ALA A 290 9.15 2.84 -40.58
CA ALA A 290 9.37 2.84 -42.01
C ALA A 290 8.52 1.75 -42.70
N PRO A 291 7.87 2.05 -43.84
CA PRO A 291 6.96 1.11 -44.50
C PRO A 291 7.66 -0.18 -44.96
N GLU A 292 8.96 -0.11 -45.24
CA GLU A 292 9.79 -1.27 -45.62
C GLU A 292 9.87 -2.32 -44.50
N ILE A 293 10.08 -1.86 -43.26
CA ILE A 293 10.17 -2.72 -42.08
C ILE A 293 8.82 -3.40 -41.81
N VAL A 294 7.72 -2.65 -41.98
CA VAL A 294 6.36 -3.19 -41.84
C VAL A 294 6.12 -4.31 -42.85
N HIS A 295 6.57 -4.14 -44.08
CA HIS A 295 6.43 -5.15 -45.12
C HIS A 295 7.24 -6.41 -44.83
N GLU A 296 8.46 -6.27 -44.31
CA GLU A 296 9.28 -7.42 -43.90
C GLU A 296 8.69 -8.17 -42.70
N ILE A 297 8.13 -7.48 -41.70
CA ILE A 297 7.42 -8.11 -40.58
C ILE A 297 6.23 -8.93 -41.09
N ARG A 298 5.49 -8.41 -42.09
CA ARG A 298 4.35 -9.12 -42.70
C ARG A 298 4.78 -10.34 -43.52
N LYS A 299 5.98 -10.35 -44.11
CA LYS A 299 6.51 -11.48 -44.91
C LYS A 299 7.07 -12.62 -44.06
N GLN A 300 7.55 -12.33 -42.85
CA GLN A 300 8.15 -13.33 -41.96
C GLN A 300 7.10 -14.12 -41.15
N SER A 301 5.82 -13.76 -41.26
CA SER A 301 4.67 -14.51 -40.72
C SER A 301 4.09 -15.45 -41.77
#